data_AF-A0A7Y9NBR8-F1
#
_entry.id   AF-A0A7Y9NBR8-F1
#
_cell.length_a   1.000
_cell.length_b   1.000
_cell.length_c   1.000
_cell.angle_alpha   90.00
_cell.angle_beta   90.00
_cell.angle_gamma   90.00
#
_symmetry.space_group_name_H-M   'P 1'
#
loop_
_entity.id
_entity.type
_entity.pdbx_description
1 polymer ?
#
loop_
_entity_poly.entity_id
_entity_poly.type
_entity_poly.pdbx_seq_one_letter_code
_entity_poly.pdbx_strand_id
1 'polypeptide(L)'
;MVPLIAIPPVLIILSSLLLGRAFQARFPTRWWLLRLGLAPPIFLSFACYVMATPTPMPYDYDPDVHGDPGRMDFLAIMAWGLVLPIIYIAVAFPVSIAYALWKRRIELRPD
;
A
#
# COMPACT_ATOMS: atom_id res chain seq x y z
N MET A 1 2.11 4.18 18.13
CA MET A 1 2.00 4.71 16.75
C MET A 1 2.68 3.81 15.72
N VAL A 2 3.96 3.46 15.88
CA VAL A 2 4.69 2.55 14.98
C VAL A 2 3.93 1.26 14.59
N PRO A 3 3.29 0.51 15.51
CA PRO A 3 2.54 -0.69 15.12
C PRO A 3 1.34 -0.38 14.21
N LEU A 4 0.63 0.74 14.43
CA LEU A 4 -0.53 1.12 13.61
C LEU A 4 -0.15 1.42 12.16
N ILE A 5 1.08 1.91 11.93
CA ILE A 5 1.61 2.28 10.61
C ILE A 5 2.24 1.08 9.92
N ALA A 6 2.87 0.17 10.68
CA ALA A 6 3.55 -1.00 10.13
C ALA A 6 2.62 -2.19 9.86
N ILE A 7 1.56 -2.37 10.66
CA ILE A 7 0.63 -3.50 10.53
C ILE A 7 -0.04 -3.55 9.14
N PRO A 8 -0.65 -2.46 8.63
CA PRO A 8 -1.29 -2.50 7.31
C PRO A 8 -0.34 -2.96 6.20
N PRO A 9 0.83 -2.32 5.94
CA PRO A 9 1.74 -2.73 4.87
C PRO A 9 2.28 -4.15 5.05
N VAL A 10 2.56 -4.60 6.28
CA VAL A 10 2.96 -6.00 6.54
C VAL A 10 1.84 -6.98 6.18
N LEU A 11 0.59 -6.69 6.57
CA LEU A 11 -0.56 -7.51 6.19
C LEU A 11 -0.76 -7.55 4.67
N ILE A 12 -0.48 -6.46 3.95
CA ILE A 12 -0.54 -6.47 2.47
C ILE A 12 0.53 -7.35 1.88
N ILE A 13 1.77 -7.24 2.36
CA ILE A 13 2.88 -8.08 1.87
C ILE A 13 2.55 -9.56 2.11
N LEU A 14 2.09 -9.92 3.31
CA LEU A 14 1.67 -11.28 3.63
C LEU A 14 0.52 -11.76 2.74
N SER A 15 -0.51 -10.93 2.57
CA SER A 15 -1.65 -11.23 1.69
C SER A 15 -1.21 -11.41 0.24
N SER A 16 -0.28 -10.59 -0.25
CA SER A 16 0.28 -10.67 -1.61
C SER A 16 1.08 -11.95 -1.82
N LEU A 17 1.84 -12.38 -0.82
CA LEU A 17 2.59 -13.65 -0.85
C LEU A 17 1.63 -14.85 -0.81
N LEU A 18 0.62 -14.82 0.04
CA LEU A 18 -0.41 -15.86 0.14
C LEU A 18 -1.20 -15.99 -1.16
N LEU A 19 -1.62 -14.88 -1.75
CA LEU A 19 -2.33 -14.87 -3.04
C LEU A 19 -1.42 -15.31 -4.18
N GLY A 20 -0.17 -14.86 -4.19
CA GLY A 20 0.83 -15.32 -5.16
C GLY A 20 1.03 -16.83 -5.12
N ARG A 21 0.98 -17.45 -3.93
CA ARG A 21 0.98 -18.91 -3.78
C ARG A 21 -0.34 -19.56 -4.19
N ALA A 22 -1.49 -19.02 -3.78
CA ALA A 22 -2.80 -19.58 -4.12
C ALA A 22 -3.06 -19.58 -5.64
N PHE A 23 -2.53 -18.58 -6.36
CA PHE A 23 -2.72 -18.41 -7.79
C PHE A 23 -1.46 -18.69 -8.62
N GLN A 24 -0.47 -19.41 -8.06
CA GLN A 24 0.82 -19.67 -8.71
C GLN A 24 0.69 -20.32 -10.10
N ALA A 25 -0.32 -21.16 -10.30
CA ALA A 25 -0.60 -21.80 -11.58
C ALA A 25 -1.14 -20.83 -12.67
N ARG A 26 -1.71 -19.68 -12.26
CA ARG A 26 -2.39 -18.74 -13.17
C ARG A 26 -1.56 -17.50 -13.48
N PHE A 27 -0.67 -17.10 -12.58
CA PHE A 27 0.18 -15.92 -12.74
C PHE A 27 1.62 -16.20 -12.30
N PRO A 28 2.62 -15.68 -13.02
CA PRO A 28 4.01 -15.77 -12.58
C PRO A 28 4.24 -14.97 -11.29
N THR A 29 5.04 -15.50 -10.37
CA THR A 29 5.32 -14.89 -9.05
C THR A 29 5.81 -13.43 -9.15
N ARG A 30 6.55 -13.11 -10.23
CA ARG A 30 7.01 -11.74 -10.53
C ARG A 30 5.86 -10.75 -10.69
N TRP A 31 4.72 -11.18 -11.22
CA TRP A 31 3.55 -10.33 -11.41
C TRP A 31 2.90 -9.94 -10.07
N TRP A 32 2.77 -10.91 -9.15
CA TRP A 32 2.26 -10.65 -7.79
C TRP A 32 3.21 -9.77 -6.99
N LEU A 33 4.53 -10.01 -7.08
CA LEU A 33 5.53 -9.19 -6.40
C LEU A 33 5.55 -7.75 -6.94
N LEU A 34 5.60 -7.56 -8.26
CA LEU A 34 5.73 -6.23 -8.87
C LEU A 34 4.48 -5.38 -8.70
N ARG A 35 3.29 -5.98 -8.71
CA ARG A 35 2.04 -5.24 -8.49
C ARG A 35 1.74 -5.15 -7.00
N LEU A 36 1.40 -6.28 -6.40
CA LEU A 36 0.83 -6.31 -5.06
C LEU A 36 1.87 -6.26 -3.94
N GLY A 37 3.06 -6.82 -4.15
CA GLY A 37 4.12 -6.87 -3.15
C GLY A 37 4.97 -5.60 -3.04
N LEU A 38 5.12 -4.82 -4.11
CA LEU A 38 6.05 -3.68 -4.17
C LEU A 38 5.41 -2.34 -3.74
N ALA A 39 4.14 -2.13 -4.04
CA ALA A 39 3.44 -0.89 -3.68
C ALA A 39 3.35 -0.67 -2.15
N PRO A 40 3.04 -1.69 -1.31
CA PRO A 40 2.98 -1.52 0.14
C PRO A 40 4.29 -1.09 0.81
N PRO A 41 5.46 -1.69 0.50
CA PRO A 41 6.72 -1.22 1.07
C PRO A 41 7.10 0.17 0.57
N ILE A 42 6.75 0.54 -0.68
CA ILE A 42 6.95 1.92 -1.15
C ILE A 42 6.15 2.91 -0.28
N PHE A 43 4.86 2.64 -0.06
CA PHE A 43 4.02 3.47 0.79
C PHE A 43 4.52 3.52 2.25
N LEU A 44 4.96 2.39 2.80
CA LEU A 44 5.58 2.33 4.11
C LEU A 44 6.88 3.15 4.16
N SER A 45 7.72 3.08 3.13
CA SER A 45 8.95 3.88 3.04
C SER A 45 8.64 5.38 3.07
N PHE A 46 7.60 5.84 2.38
CA PHE A 46 7.16 7.24 2.45
C PHE A 46 6.66 7.61 3.85
N ALA A 47 5.86 6.76 4.49
CA ALA A 47 5.40 7.00 5.86
C ALA A 47 6.57 7.09 6.85
N CYS A 48 7.52 6.16 6.76
CA CYS A 48 8.73 6.16 7.58
C CYS A 48 9.63 7.36 7.30
N TYR A 49 9.73 7.80 6.05
CA TYR A 49 10.49 8.98 5.67
C TYR A 49 9.93 10.23 6.36
N VAL A 50 8.62 10.45 6.29
CA VAL A 50 7.97 11.58 6.99
C VAL A 50 8.17 11.50 8.50
N MET A 51 8.08 10.30 9.09
CA MET A 51 8.37 10.12 10.53
C MET A 51 9.82 10.45 10.90
N ALA A 52 10.79 10.10 10.05
CA ALA A 52 12.20 10.31 10.30
C ALA A 52 12.64 11.76 10.00
N THR A 53 11.90 12.46 9.15
CA THR A 53 12.19 13.82 8.70
C THR A 53 10.96 14.72 8.89
N PRO A 54 10.56 14.99 10.16
CA PRO A 54 9.44 15.86 10.44
C PRO A 54 9.71 17.28 9.93
N THR A 55 8.65 17.99 9.54
CA THR A 55 8.76 19.32 8.94
C THR A 55 9.37 20.30 9.96
N PRO A 56 10.50 20.97 9.64
CA PRO A 56 11.13 21.88 10.58
C PRO A 56 10.27 23.13 10.79
N MET A 57 10.10 23.53 12.06
CA MET A 57 9.39 24.77 12.41
C MET A 57 10.36 25.92 12.65
N PRO A 58 10.18 27.07 11.98
CA PRO A 58 10.85 28.32 12.33
C PRO A 58 10.61 28.71 13.80
N TYR A 59 11.57 29.42 14.40
CA TYR A 59 11.45 29.85 15.81
C TYR A 59 10.32 30.86 16.05
N ASP A 60 9.93 31.58 15.01
CA ASP A 60 8.86 32.58 14.95
C ASP A 60 7.55 32.01 14.39
N TYR A 61 7.42 30.69 14.32
CA TYR A 61 6.22 30.04 13.80
C TYR A 61 5.02 30.24 14.74
N ASP A 62 4.03 30.97 14.26
CA ASP A 62 2.74 31.13 14.94
C ASP A 62 1.72 30.10 14.40
N PRO A 63 1.34 29.09 15.20
CA PRO A 63 0.42 28.04 14.79
C PRO A 63 -1.02 28.53 14.58
N ASP A 64 -1.41 29.65 15.19
CA ASP A 64 -2.77 30.20 15.04
C ASP A 64 -2.95 30.88 13.68
N VAL A 65 -1.85 31.32 13.06
CA VAL A 65 -1.84 31.97 11.74
C VAL A 65 -1.49 30.97 10.62
N HIS A 66 -0.53 30.06 10.86
CA HIS A 66 0.05 29.22 9.81
C HIS A 66 -0.41 27.75 9.85
N GLY A 67 -1.20 27.37 10.85
CA GLY A 67 -1.67 26.00 11.06
C GLY A 67 -0.73 25.17 11.96
N ASP A 68 -1.02 23.88 12.12
CA ASP A 68 -0.16 22.97 12.90
C ASP A 68 0.57 22.00 11.94
N PRO A 69 1.87 22.16 11.71
CA PRO A 69 2.65 21.31 10.82
C PRO A 69 2.73 19.87 11.32
N GLY A 70 2.68 19.66 12.65
CA GLY A 70 2.66 18.32 13.24
C GLY A 70 1.39 17.54 12.88
N ARG A 71 0.25 18.22 12.74
CA ARG A 71 -0.99 17.61 12.23
C ARG A 71 -0.86 17.21 10.77
N MET A 72 -0.17 18.02 9.95
CA MET A 72 0.06 17.72 8.54
C MET A 72 0.99 16.52 8.35
N ASP A 73 2.06 16.44 9.13
CA ASP A 73 2.97 15.28 9.13
C ASP A 73 2.23 14.01 9.57
N PHE A 74 1.39 14.09 10.61
CA PHE A 74 0.56 12.97 11.04
C PHE A 74 -0.42 12.50 9.95
N LEU A 75 -1.09 13.44 9.27
CA LEU A 75 -1.98 13.13 8.15
C LEU A 75 -1.23 12.46 7.00
N ALA A 76 -0.03 12.94 6.67
CA ALA A 76 0.82 12.33 5.65
C ALA A 76 1.21 10.90 6.03
N ILE A 77 1.64 10.67 7.27
CA ILE A 77 1.96 9.33 7.78
C ILE A 77 0.75 8.39 7.70
N MET A 78 -0.45 8.86 8.01
CA MET A 78 -1.68 8.07 7.89
C MET A 78 -2.09 7.83 6.43
N ALA A 79 -1.93 8.82 5.56
CA ALA A 79 -2.23 8.68 4.14
C ALA A 79 -1.33 7.62 3.49
N TRP A 80 -0.02 7.71 3.71
CA TRP A 80 0.97 6.78 3.18
C TRP A 80 0.94 5.42 3.90
N GLY A 81 0.84 5.40 5.23
CA GLY A 81 0.94 4.16 6.02
C GLY A 81 -0.34 3.33 6.10
N LEU A 82 -1.51 3.94 5.85
CA LEU A 82 -2.81 3.29 6.06
C LEU A 82 -3.74 3.44 4.86
N VAL A 83 -4.08 4.66 4.46
CA VAL A 83 -5.16 4.92 3.48
C VAL A 83 -4.82 4.41 2.09
N LEU A 84 -3.69 4.83 1.51
CA LEU A 84 -3.26 4.39 0.18
C LEU A 84 -3.04 2.88 0.10
N PRO A 85 -2.40 2.23 1.09
CA PRO A 85 -2.31 0.77 1.16
C PRO A 85 -3.69 0.08 1.11
N ILE A 86 -4.69 0.56 1.85
CA ILE A 86 -6.05 0.00 1.86
C ILE A 86 -6.72 0.14 0.50
N ILE A 87 -6.71 1.36 -0.07
CA ILE A 87 -7.28 1.63 -1.40
C ILE A 87 -6.64 0.73 -2.45
N TYR A 88 -5.32 0.58 -2.38
CA TYR A 88 -4.56 -0.26 -3.28
C TYR A 88 -5.01 -1.72 -3.22
N ILE A 89 -5.17 -2.32 -2.03
CA ILE A 89 -5.72 -3.69 -1.91
C ILE A 89 -7.14 -3.76 -2.47
N ALA A 90 -7.99 -2.79 -2.08
CA ALA A 90 -9.40 -2.79 -2.45
C ALA A 90 -9.61 -2.79 -3.97
N VAL A 91 -8.66 -2.24 -4.74
CA VAL A 91 -8.68 -2.27 -6.20
C VAL A 91 -7.90 -3.46 -6.76
N ALA A 92 -6.68 -3.71 -6.30
CA ALA A 92 -5.80 -4.71 -6.88
C ALA A 92 -6.33 -6.13 -6.69
N PHE A 93 -7.00 -6.40 -5.57
CA PHE A 93 -7.59 -7.71 -5.28
C PHE A 93 -8.74 -8.10 -6.24
N PRO A 94 -9.82 -7.31 -6.39
CA PRO A 94 -10.90 -7.66 -7.32
C PRO A 94 -10.44 -7.68 -8.77
N VAL A 95 -9.54 -6.78 -9.18
CA VAL A 95 -8.96 -6.79 -10.54
C VAL A 95 -8.21 -8.10 -10.79
N SER A 96 -7.44 -8.58 -9.80
CA SER A 96 -6.71 -9.85 -9.91
C SER A 96 -7.65 -11.05 -10.01
N ILE A 97 -8.75 -11.05 -9.24
CA ILE A 97 -9.79 -12.09 -9.34
C ILE A 97 -10.48 -12.06 -10.70
N ALA A 98 -10.89 -10.88 -11.17
CA ALA A 98 -11.55 -10.72 -12.46
C ALA A 98 -10.68 -11.23 -13.61
N TYR A 99 -9.39 -10.89 -13.61
CA TYR A 99 -8.44 -11.42 -14.58
C TYR A 99 -8.30 -12.95 -14.48
N ALA A 100 -8.20 -13.50 -13.25
CA ALA A 100 -8.06 -14.94 -13.05
C ALA A 100 -9.28 -15.72 -13.61
N LEU A 101 -10.49 -15.16 -13.45
CA LEU A 101 -11.72 -15.73 -14.00
C LEU A 101 -11.77 -15.60 -15.53
N TRP A 102 -11.35 -14.46 -16.08
CA TRP A 102 -11.30 -14.24 -17.52
C TRP A 102 -10.32 -15.20 -18.21
N LYS A 103 -9.09 -15.32 -17.69
CA LYS A 103 -8.09 -16.26 -18.22
C LYS A 103 -8.59 -17.71 -18.21
N ARG A 104 -9.25 -18.13 -17.13
CA ARG A 104 -9.88 -19.46 -17.04
C ARG A 104 -10.94 -19.68 -18.13
N ARG A 105 -11.74 -18.66 -18.48
CA ARG A 105 -12.74 -18.79 -19.54
C ARG A 105 -12.10 -19.02 -20.91
N ILE A 106 -10.98 -18.36 -21.19
CA ILE A 106 -10.24 -18.54 -22.45
C ILE A 106 -9.66 -19.95 -22.53
N GLU A 107 -9.03 -20.43 -21.48
CA GLU A 107 -8.46 -21.79 -21.45
C GLU A 107 -9.51 -22.91 -21.64
N LEU A 108 -10.77 -22.66 -21.27
CA LEU A 108 -11.89 -23.60 -21.42
C LEU A 108 -12.62 -23.49 -22.76
N ARG A 109 -12.29 -22.50 -23.60
CA ARG A 109 -12.76 -22.37 -24.98
C ARG A 109 -11.54 -22.33 -25.90
N PRO A 110 -10.91 -23.48 -26.17
CA PRO A 110 -9.94 -23.57 -27.25
C PRO A 110 -10.75 -23.51 -28.54
N ASP A 111 -10.91 -22.31 -29.08
CA ASP A 111 -11.31 -22.15 -30.48
C ASP A 111 -10.17 -22.69 -31.39
#